data_AF-A0A927B1U5-F1
#
_entry.id   AF-A0A927B1U5-F1
#
_cell.length_a   1.000
_cell.length_b   1.000
_cell.length_c   1.000
_cell.angle_alpha   90.00
_cell.angle_beta   90.00
_cell.angle_gamma   90.00
#
_symmetry.space_group_name_H-M   'P 1'
#
loop_
_entity.id
_entity.type
_entity.pdbx_description
1 polymer ?
#
loop_
_entity_poly.entity_id
_entity_poly.type
_entity_poly.pdbx_seq_one_letter_code
_entity_poly.pdbx_strand_id
1 'polypeptide(L)'
;MQKIIAGNVGLMAAMMAATAASSSQAPESRPASTRPSKRRIPIPSVFPDVTAEKRAEINIRKGLTLFDIDGQKIWALNHKNAIRKAYKANQ
;
A
#
# COMPACT_ATOMS: atom_id res chain seq x y z
N MET A 1 32.83 -22.49 -0.32
CA MET A 1 31.43 -22.98 -0.26
C MET A 1 30.50 -21.77 -0.18
N GLN A 2 29.69 -21.53 -1.21
CA GLN A 2 28.83 -20.36 -1.35
C GLN A 2 27.46 -20.61 -0.70
N LYS A 3 26.96 -19.66 0.11
CA LYS A 3 25.63 -19.71 0.75
C LYS A 3 24.61 -19.08 -0.21
N ILE A 4 23.66 -19.88 -0.71
CA ILE A 4 22.59 -19.41 -1.59
C ILE A 4 21.54 -18.71 -0.72
N ILE A 5 21.33 -17.43 -0.99
CA ILE A 5 20.28 -16.59 -0.38
C ILE A 5 18.96 -16.96 -1.07
N ALA A 6 18.20 -17.87 -0.45
CA ALA A 6 16.84 -18.22 -0.86
C ALA A 6 15.85 -17.18 -0.32
N GLY A 7 15.88 -15.97 -0.88
CA GLY A 7 14.89 -14.92 -0.62
C GLY A 7 14.20 -14.54 -1.92
N ASN A 8 12.86 -14.50 -1.91
CA ASN A 8 11.97 -13.88 -2.91
C ASN A 8 11.57 -14.59 -4.20
N VAL A 9 12.19 -15.68 -4.67
CA VAL A 9 11.74 -16.28 -5.95
C VAL A 9 10.41 -17.07 -5.81
N GLY A 10 10.12 -17.58 -4.61
CA GLY A 10 8.91 -18.38 -4.35
C GLY A 10 7.58 -17.62 -4.38
N LEU A 11 7.60 -16.29 -4.21
CA LEU A 11 6.35 -15.50 -4.13
C LEU A 11 5.74 -15.21 -5.52
N MET A 12 6.56 -15.16 -6.58
CA MET A 12 6.06 -14.92 -7.94
C MET A 12 5.38 -16.13 -8.58
N ALA A 13 5.79 -17.36 -8.21
CA ALA A 13 5.21 -18.58 -8.78
C ALA A 13 3.75 -18.83 -8.35
N ALA A 14 3.33 -18.33 -7.18
CA ALA A 14 1.98 -18.53 -6.66
C ALA A 14 0.91 -17.66 -7.33
N MET A 15 1.28 -16.52 -7.93
CA MET A 15 0.31 -15.65 -8.62
C MET A 15 -0.05 -16.14 -10.04
N MET A 16 0.77 -16.99 -10.65
CA MET A 16 0.55 -17.46 -12.03
C MET A 16 -0.31 -18.73 -12.13
N ALA A 17 -0.68 -19.37 -11.01
CA ALA A 17 -1.44 -20.61 -11.01
C ALA A 17 -2.98 -20.44 -11.01
N ALA A 18 -3.50 -19.21 -10.90
CA ALA A 18 -4.95 -18.98 -10.83
C ALA A 18 -5.64 -18.78 -12.20
N THR A 19 -4.91 -18.80 -13.32
CA THR A 19 -5.44 -18.49 -14.66
C THR A 19 -5.45 -19.66 -15.66
N ALA A 20 -5.40 -20.90 -15.19
CA ALA A 20 -5.42 -22.08 -16.07
C ALA A 20 -6.37 -23.18 -15.59
N ALA A 21 -7.62 -22.85 -15.33
CA ALA A 21 -8.73 -23.81 -15.39
C ALA A 21 -9.60 -23.47 -16.60
N SER A 22 -9.04 -23.72 -17.79
CA SER A 22 -9.74 -23.64 -19.07
C SER A 22 -9.78 -25.04 -19.68
N SER A 23 -10.97 -25.64 -19.77
CA SER A 23 -11.32 -26.51 -20.89
C SER A 23 -12.84 -26.75 -20.95
N SER A 24 -13.49 -26.18 -21.96
CA SER A 24 -14.10 -26.93 -23.08
C SER A 24 -15.32 -26.18 -23.67
N GLN A 25 -15.44 -26.34 -24.99
CA GLN A 25 -16.61 -26.12 -25.86
C GLN A 25 -16.90 -24.74 -26.48
N ALA A 26 -16.70 -24.76 -27.81
CA ALA A 26 -17.57 -24.30 -28.91
C ALA A 26 -17.73 -22.78 -29.19
N PRO A 27 -17.57 -22.35 -30.46
CA PRO A 27 -17.73 -20.96 -30.86
C PRO A 27 -19.20 -20.66 -31.14
N GLU A 28 -19.96 -20.25 -30.13
CA GLU A 28 -21.23 -19.59 -30.36
C GLU A 28 -21.01 -18.08 -30.42
N SER A 29 -21.13 -17.55 -31.64
CA SER A 29 -21.24 -16.14 -31.96
C SER A 29 -22.35 -15.49 -31.14
N ARG A 30 -22.00 -14.92 -29.99
CA ARG A 30 -22.90 -14.03 -29.24
C ARG A 30 -22.99 -12.69 -29.95
N PRO A 31 -24.19 -12.15 -30.20
CA PRO A 31 -24.32 -10.81 -30.76
C PRO A 31 -23.66 -9.80 -29.82
N ALA A 32 -22.85 -8.92 -30.39
CA ALA A 32 -22.24 -7.81 -29.69
C ALA A 32 -23.35 -6.94 -29.07
N SER A 33 -23.63 -7.17 -27.78
CA SER A 33 -24.45 -6.27 -26.98
C SER A 33 -23.69 -4.96 -26.85
N THR A 34 -24.03 -3.99 -27.70
CA THR A 34 -23.62 -2.59 -27.62
C THR A 34 -24.20 -1.98 -26.35
N ARG A 35 -23.65 -2.33 -25.19
CA ARG A 35 -23.91 -1.59 -23.96
C ARG A 35 -23.28 -0.21 -24.16
N PRO A 36 -24.04 0.89 -24.00
CA PRO A 36 -23.45 2.21 -24.07
C PRO A 36 -22.31 2.28 -23.06
N SER A 37 -21.11 2.58 -23.55
CA SER A 37 -19.93 2.78 -22.71
C SER A 37 -20.28 3.87 -21.72
N LYS A 38 -20.62 3.49 -20.49
CA LYS A 38 -20.77 4.43 -19.39
C LYS A 38 -19.39 5.04 -19.22
N ARG A 39 -19.20 6.23 -19.80
CA ARG A 39 -18.04 7.09 -19.58
C ARG A 39 -17.83 7.09 -18.06
N ARG A 40 -16.80 6.38 -17.57
CA ARG A 40 -16.46 6.38 -16.14
C ARG A 40 -16.12 7.82 -15.82
N ILE A 41 -17.05 8.52 -15.19
CA ILE A 41 -16.76 9.81 -14.57
C ILE A 41 -15.83 9.44 -13.42
N PRO A 42 -14.56 9.86 -13.42
CA PRO A 42 -13.72 9.67 -12.24
C PRO A 42 -14.42 10.41 -11.11
N ILE A 43 -14.93 9.66 -10.13
CA ILE A 43 -15.44 10.24 -8.90
C ILE A 43 -14.20 10.89 -8.27
N PRO A 44 -14.14 12.23 -8.12
CA PRO A 44 -13.01 12.85 -7.44
C PRO A 44 -12.96 12.24 -6.04
N SER A 45 -11.79 11.75 -5.64
CA SER A 45 -11.56 11.23 -4.29
C SER A 45 -11.90 12.33 -3.29
N VAL A 46 -13.08 12.24 -2.65
CA VAL A 46 -13.62 13.24 -1.72
C VAL A 46 -12.91 13.21 -0.37
N PHE A 47 -11.80 12.47 -0.23
CA PHE A 47 -11.03 12.48 0.99
C PHE A 47 -10.21 13.77 1.03
N PRO A 48 -10.48 14.69 1.97
CA PRO A 48 -9.69 15.90 2.09
C PRO A 48 -8.27 15.48 2.44
N ASP A 49 -7.30 15.97 1.66
CA ASP A 49 -5.90 15.91 2.03
C ASP A 49 -5.75 16.52 3.42
N VAL A 50 -5.54 15.66 4.41
CA VAL A 50 -5.36 16.11 5.79
C VAL A 50 -4.10 16.93 5.82
N THR A 51 -4.26 18.26 5.91
CA THR A 51 -3.16 19.23 5.98
C THR A 51 -2.20 18.86 7.11
N ALA A 52 -0.92 19.20 6.95
CA ALA A 52 0.11 18.89 7.93
C ALA A 52 -0.27 19.37 9.36
N GLU A 53 -0.95 20.50 9.45
CA GLU A 53 -1.49 21.07 10.69
C GLU A 53 -2.53 20.15 11.35
N LYS A 54 -3.51 19.65 10.60
CA LYS A 54 -4.52 18.72 11.12
C LYS A 54 -3.87 17.41 11.60
N ARG A 55 -2.84 16.93 10.91
CA ARG A 55 -2.08 15.74 11.35
C ARG A 55 -1.33 16.01 12.66
N ALA A 56 -0.70 17.18 12.78
CA ALA A 56 -0.04 17.59 14.00
C ALA A 56 -1.03 17.67 15.17
N GLU A 57 -2.19 18.29 14.96
CA GLU A 57 -3.26 18.39 15.97
C GLU A 57 -3.74 17.00 16.42
N ILE A 58 -3.99 16.08 15.48
CA ILE A 58 -4.37 14.69 15.81
C ILE A 58 -3.28 14.00 16.63
N ASN A 59 -2.01 14.22 16.32
CA ASN A 59 -0.90 13.62 17.06
C ASN A 59 -0.79 14.18 18.48
N ILE A 60 -0.98 15.49 18.66
CA ILE A 60 -1.04 16.14 19.97
C ILE A 60 -2.21 15.59 20.79
N ARG A 61 -3.40 15.45 20.19
CA ARG A 61 -4.58 14.83 20.87
C ARG A 61 -4.32 13.38 21.28
N LYS A 62 -3.45 12.66 20.58
CA LYS A 62 -2.99 11.30 20.93
C LYS A 62 -1.88 11.28 21.99
N GLY A 63 -1.48 12.44 22.52
CA GLY A 63 -0.38 12.58 23.48
C GLY A 63 1.00 12.32 22.88
N LEU A 64 1.14 12.38 21.54
CA LEU A 64 2.43 12.24 20.88
C LEU A 64 3.17 13.57 20.92
N THR A 65 4.46 13.50 21.23
CA THR A 65 5.39 14.60 21.14
C THR A 65 6.28 14.44 19.91
N LEU A 66 6.67 15.58 19.33
CA LEU A 66 7.57 15.62 18.19
C LEU A 66 9.02 15.59 18.68
N PHE A 67 9.76 14.56 18.31
CA PHE A 67 11.19 14.43 18.59
C PHE A 67 11.98 14.64 17.31
N ASP A 68 13.16 15.25 17.43
CA ASP A 68 14.15 15.32 16.36
C ASP A 68 15.25 14.30 16.67
N ILE A 69 15.40 13.30 15.80
CA ILE A 69 16.39 12.22 15.91
C ILE A 69 17.15 12.16 14.59
N ASP A 70 18.45 12.45 14.62
CA ASP A 70 19.33 12.43 13.44
C ASP A 70 18.79 13.28 12.26
N GLY A 71 18.13 14.40 12.56
CA GLY A 71 17.52 15.30 11.56
C GLY A 71 16.14 14.85 11.07
N GLN A 72 15.58 13.76 11.61
CA GLN A 72 14.23 13.29 11.31
C GLN A 72 13.24 13.69 12.41
N LYS A 73 12.16 14.37 12.01
CA LYS A 73 11.04 14.75 12.87
C LYS A 73 10.05 13.59 13.03
N ILE A 74 10.03 12.98 14.22
CA ILE A 74 9.25 11.76 14.51
C ILE A 74 8.27 12.01 15.66
N TRP A 75 6.99 11.67 15.45
CA TRP A 75 5.97 11.69 16.50
C TRP A 75 5.99 10.40 17.34
N ALA A 76 6.19 10.51 18.65
CA ALA A 76 6.23 9.38 19.57
C ALA A 76 5.72 9.75 20.98
N LEU A 77 5.38 8.75 21.79
CA LEU A 77 4.98 8.97 23.19
C LEU A 77 6.18 9.26 24.11
N ASN A 78 7.37 8.81 23.73
CA ASN A 78 8.60 9.01 24.49
C ASN A 78 9.82 8.87 23.56
N HIS A 79 10.98 9.28 24.06
CA HIS A 79 12.23 9.30 23.31
C HIS A 79 12.67 7.89 22.84
N LYS A 80 12.52 6.86 23.69
CA LYS A 80 12.85 5.46 23.33
C LYS A 80 12.04 4.95 22.13
N ASN A 81 10.76 5.32 22.05
CA ASN A 81 9.90 4.98 20.93
C ASN A 81 10.26 5.78 19.66
N ALA A 82 10.70 7.04 19.82
CA ALA A 82 11.18 7.85 18.69
C ALA A 82 12.44 7.23 18.06
N ILE A 83 13.43 6.85 18.89
CA ILE A 83 14.64 6.16 18.44
C ILE A 83 14.31 4.86 17.70
N ARG A 84 13.43 4.02 18.27
CA ARG A 84 13.01 2.76 17.62
C ARG A 84 12.36 3.01 16.26
N LYS A 85 11.53 4.04 16.14
CA LYS A 85 10.90 4.43 14.87
C LYS A 85 11.92 4.96 13.86
N ALA A 86 12.90 5.75 14.29
CA ALA A 86 13.98 6.27 13.45
C ALA A 86 14.77 5.12 12.82
N TYR A 87 15.23 4.16 13.63
CA TYR A 87 15.97 3.00 13.15
C TYR A 87 15.15 2.13 12.18
N LYS A 88 13.84 1.95 12.42
CA LYS A 88 12.98 1.17 11.52
C LYS A 88 12.73 1.88 10.18
N ALA A 89 12.78 3.21 10.14
CA ALA A 89 12.62 3.96 8.90
C ALA A 89 13.86 3.89 7.99
N ASN A 90 15.03 3.60 8.56
CA ASN A 90 16.31 3.50 7.85
C ASN A 90 16.70 2.06 7.46
N GLN A 91 15.86 1.06 7.73
CA GLN A 91 16.04 -0.34 7.31
C GLN A 91 15.13 -0.66 6.13
#